data_AF-A0A107L2J1-F1
#
_entry.id   AF-A0A107L2J1-F1
#
_cell.length_a   1.000
_cell.length_b   1.000
_cell.length_c   1.000
_cell.angle_alpha   90.00
_cell.angle_beta   90.00
_cell.angle_gamma   90.00
#
_symmetry.space_group_name_H-M   'P 1'
#
loop_
_entity.id
_entity.type
_entity.pdbx_description
1 polymer ?
#
loop_
_entity_poly.entity_id
_entity_poly.type
_entity_poly.pdbx_seq_one_letter_code
_entity_poly.pdbx_strand_id
1 'polypeptide(L)'
;MALKYFPPTPEDLRALKVRLGFTGEQMAQMFGLAGNSQWRKYTGGVEPRPMSLPMLFLALALQDRSATVDQVLEKCRQVGATIELDDE
;
A
#
# COMPACT_ATOMS: atom_id res chain seq x y z
N MET A 1 20.36 -8.64 -8.32
CA MET A 1 18.99 -8.20 -7.92
C MET A 1 19.00 -7.22 -6.77
N ALA A 2 19.01 -5.92 -7.06
CA ALA A 2 18.80 -4.85 -6.08
C ALA A 2 17.35 -4.35 -6.16
N LEU A 3 16.70 -4.19 -4.99
CA LEU A 3 15.36 -3.65 -4.88
C LEU A 3 15.44 -2.24 -4.27
N LYS A 4 15.03 -1.22 -5.02
CA LYS A 4 14.80 0.13 -4.48
C LYS A 4 13.30 0.35 -4.31
N TYR A 5 12.94 0.84 -3.14
CA TYR A 5 11.55 1.06 -2.77
C TYR A 5 11.36 2.43 -2.13
N PHE A 6 10.41 3.20 -2.66
CA PHE A 6 9.86 4.38 -2.02
C PHE A 6 8.38 4.16 -1.76
N PRO A 7 7.90 4.34 -0.51
CA PRO A 7 6.53 4.06 -0.14
C PRO A 7 5.54 5.07 -0.74
N PRO A 8 4.26 4.69 -0.91
CA PRO A 8 3.21 5.65 -1.23
C PRO A 8 3.17 6.78 -0.20
N THR A 9 2.87 7.98 -0.64
CA THR A 9 2.69 9.11 0.26
C THR A 9 1.40 8.95 1.08
N PRO A 10 1.26 9.66 2.21
CA PRO A 10 0.00 9.72 2.95
C PRO A 10 -1.17 10.20 2.09
N GLU A 11 -0.93 11.11 1.13
CA GLU A 11 -1.94 11.55 0.16
C GLU A 11 -2.36 10.42 -0.77
N ASP A 12 -1.42 9.64 -1.31
CA ASP A 12 -1.76 8.52 -2.19
C ASP A 12 -2.64 7.48 -1.49
N LEU A 13 -2.34 7.18 -0.23
CA LEU A 13 -3.13 6.26 0.58
C LEU A 13 -4.53 6.82 0.90
N ARG A 14 -4.67 8.13 1.09
CA ARG A 14 -5.99 8.79 1.20
C ARG A 14 -6.76 8.72 -0.12
N ALA A 15 -6.08 8.97 -1.23
CA ALA A 15 -6.68 8.87 -2.57
C ALA A 15 -7.12 7.44 -2.88
N LEU A 16 -6.33 6.43 -2.52
CA LEU A 16 -6.70 5.02 -2.62
C LEU A 16 -7.98 4.71 -1.87
N LYS A 17 -8.08 5.15 -0.60
CA LYS A 17 -9.29 4.98 0.21
C LYS A 17 -10.53 5.56 -0.49
N VAL A 18 -10.41 6.76 -1.04
CA VAL A 18 -11.50 7.43 -1.77
C VAL A 18 -11.85 6.65 -3.05
N ARG A 19 -10.86 6.24 -3.84
CA ARG A 19 -11.03 5.45 -5.08
C ARG A 19 -11.75 4.13 -4.83
N LEU A 20 -11.48 3.47 -3.70
CA LEU A 20 -12.12 2.22 -3.30
C LEU A 20 -13.51 2.43 -2.67
N GLY A 21 -13.88 3.68 -2.32
CA GLY A 21 -15.12 3.95 -1.58
C GLY A 21 -15.11 3.37 -0.16
N PHE A 22 -13.92 3.17 0.42
CA PHE A 22 -13.76 2.48 1.70
C PHE A 22 -13.75 3.44 2.89
N THR A 23 -14.23 2.96 4.04
CA THR A 23 -14.01 3.56 5.35
C THR A 23 -12.58 3.30 5.85
N GLY A 24 -12.14 4.04 6.87
CA GLY A 24 -10.82 3.79 7.47
C GLY A 24 -10.72 2.41 8.14
N GLU A 25 -11.84 1.87 8.62
CA GLU A 25 -11.91 0.52 9.19
C GLU A 25 -11.74 -0.55 8.11
N GLN A 26 -12.39 -0.39 6.96
CA GLN A 26 -12.21 -1.28 5.81
C GLN A 26 -10.79 -1.21 5.24
N MET A 27 -10.17 -0.03 5.21
CA MET A 27 -8.75 0.09 4.87
C MET A 27 -7.88 -0.65 5.89
N ALA A 28 -8.13 -0.49 7.18
CA ALA A 28 -7.39 -1.23 8.21
C ALA A 28 -7.50 -2.74 8.00
N GLN A 29 -8.71 -3.25 7.76
CA GLN A 29 -8.96 -4.66 7.48
C GLN A 29 -8.21 -5.14 6.22
N MET A 30 -8.30 -4.40 5.11
CA MET A 30 -7.61 -4.72 3.85
C MET A 30 -6.09 -4.86 4.05
N PHE A 31 -5.51 -4.02 4.91
CA PHE A 31 -4.07 -4.00 5.19
C PHE A 31 -3.69 -4.85 6.42
N GLY A 32 -4.60 -5.66 6.97
CA GLY A 32 -4.33 -6.54 8.11
C GLY A 32 -4.04 -5.80 9.43
N LEU A 33 -4.55 -4.58 9.58
CA LEU A 33 -4.39 -3.74 10.76
C LEU A 33 -5.55 -3.93 11.75
N ALA A 34 -5.27 -3.72 13.04
CA ALA A 34 -6.24 -3.88 14.13
C ALA A 34 -7.40 -2.86 14.16
N GLY A 35 -7.44 -1.89 13.23
CA GLY A 35 -8.54 -0.94 13.08
C GLY A 35 -8.11 0.45 12.57
N ASN A 36 -9.08 1.35 12.41
CA ASN A 36 -8.88 2.68 11.82
C ASN A 36 -7.78 3.51 12.53
N SER A 37 -7.59 3.35 13.83
CA SER A 37 -6.52 4.04 14.57
C SER A 37 -5.11 3.68 14.07
N GLN A 38 -4.90 2.44 13.64
CA GLN A 38 -3.64 2.01 13.03
C GLN A 38 -3.51 2.52 11.60
N TRP A 39 -4.60 2.50 10.82
CA TRP A 39 -4.62 3.06 9.46
C TRP A 39 -4.25 4.55 9.44
N ARG A 40 -4.75 5.33 10.41
CA ARG A 40 -4.43 6.76 10.55
C ARG A 40 -2.95 7.05 10.79
N LYS A 41 -2.15 6.08 11.25
CA LYS A 41 -0.69 6.24 11.41
C LYS A 41 0.01 6.38 10.06
N TYR A 42 -0.55 5.84 8.98
CA TYR A 42 0.00 5.93 7.63
C TYR A 42 -0.59 7.09 6.82
N THR A 43 -1.77 7.58 7.21
CA THR A 43 -2.55 8.56 6.46
C THR A 43 -2.76 9.89 7.19
N GLY A 44 -2.16 10.10 8.35
CA GLY A 44 -2.38 11.32 9.14
C GLY A 44 -1.36 11.51 10.24
N GLY A 45 -1.49 12.64 10.95
CA GLY A 45 -0.52 13.08 11.96
C GLY A 45 0.56 14.00 11.40
N VAL A 46 1.41 14.54 12.28
CA VAL A 46 2.54 15.42 11.93
C VAL A 46 3.65 14.63 11.22
N GLU A 47 3.79 13.35 11.54
CA GLU A 47 4.81 12.46 10.97
C GLU A 47 4.22 11.06 10.67
N PRO A 48 3.57 10.90 9.51
CA PRO A 48 2.99 9.62 9.11
C PRO A 48 4.06 8.55 8.92
N ARG A 49 3.74 7.32 9.34
CA ARG A 49 4.62 6.16 9.15
C ARG A 49 4.67 5.78 7.67
N PRO A 50 5.86 5.50 7.10
CA PRO A 50 5.96 4.94 5.77
C PRO A 50 5.38 3.53 5.74
N MET A 51 4.65 3.20 4.68
CA MET A 51 4.12 1.84 4.47
C MET A 51 5.21 0.94 3.91
N SER A 52 5.44 -0.23 4.51
CA SER A 52 6.44 -1.17 4.00
C SER A 52 5.97 -1.86 2.72
N LEU A 53 6.90 -2.20 1.83
CA LEU A 53 6.59 -2.94 0.60
C LEU A 53 5.86 -4.27 0.88
N PRO A 54 6.29 -5.13 1.83
CA PRO A 54 5.59 -6.39 2.10
C PRO A 54 4.13 -6.19 2.51
N MET A 55 3.84 -5.14 3.27
CA MET A 55 2.47 -4.81 3.70
C MET A 55 1.61 -4.37 2.52
N LEU A 56 2.12 -3.45 1.69
CA LEU A 56 1.43 -2.97 0.50
C LEU A 56 1.18 -4.11 -0.49
N PHE A 57 2.24 -4.89 -0.78
CA PHE A 57 2.19 -6.02 -1.69
C PHE A 57 1.17 -7.06 -1.23
N LEU A 58 1.22 -7.49 0.03
CA LEU A 58 0.30 -8.50 0.55
C LEU A 58 -1.16 -8.01 0.49
N ALA A 59 -1.43 -6.77 0.88
CA ALA A 59 -2.77 -6.20 0.82
C ALA A 59 -3.33 -6.22 -0.62
N LEU A 60 -2.52 -5.89 -1.62
CA LEU A 60 -2.94 -5.86 -3.02
C LEU A 60 -3.00 -7.25 -3.67
N ALA A 61 -2.10 -8.16 -3.30
CA ALA A 61 -2.13 -9.55 -3.75
C ALA A 61 -3.38 -10.28 -3.24
N LEU A 62 -3.84 -9.98 -2.02
CA LEU A 62 -5.04 -10.58 -1.46
C LEU A 62 -6.34 -10.10 -2.12
N GLN A 63 -6.34 -8.91 -2.74
CA GLN A 63 -7.47 -8.40 -3.52
C GLN A 63 -7.66 -9.13 -4.84
N ASP A 64 -6.58 -9.69 -5.39
CA ASP A 64 -6.61 -10.45 -6.63
C ASP A 64 -5.56 -11.56 -6.55
N ARG A 65 -5.98 -12.70 -5.98
CA ARG A 65 -5.11 -13.85 -5.74
C ARG A 65 -4.66 -14.55 -7.02
N SER A 66 -5.22 -14.18 -8.17
CA SER A 66 -4.82 -14.70 -9.48
C SER A 66 -3.71 -13.88 -10.12
N ALA A 67 -3.41 -12.69 -9.59
CA ALA A 67 -2.38 -11.82 -10.12
C ALA A 67 -0.98 -12.44 -9.96
N THR A 68 -0.18 -12.30 -11.00
CA THR A 68 1.27 -12.54 -10.96
C THR A 68 1.96 -11.52 -10.07
N VAL A 69 3.20 -11.80 -9.65
CA VAL A 69 4.02 -10.88 -8.86
C VAL A 69 4.15 -9.53 -9.57
N ASP A 70 4.45 -9.51 -10.87
CA ASP A 70 4.63 -8.27 -11.64
C ASP A 70 3.35 -7.43 -11.70
N GLN A 71 2.19 -8.07 -11.83
CA GLN A 71 0.90 -7.38 -11.79
C GLN A 71 0.61 -6.77 -10.41
N VAL A 72 1.01 -7.43 -9.32
CA VAL A 72 0.88 -6.87 -7.97
C VAL A 72 1.85 -5.71 -7.77
N LEU A 73 3.09 -5.81 -8.25
CA LEU A 73 4.05 -4.72 -8.20
C LEU A 73 3.56 -3.51 -8.99
N GLU A 74 2.92 -3.73 -10.13
CA GLU A 74 2.30 -2.66 -10.90
C GLU A 74 1.12 -2.02 -10.16
N LYS A 75 0.27 -2.81 -9.50
CA LYS A 75 -0.76 -2.28 -8.60
C LYS A 75 -0.15 -1.46 -7.46
N CYS A 76 1.00 -1.84 -6.91
CA CYS A 76 1.71 -1.05 -5.90
C CYS A 76 2.12 0.32 -6.47
N ARG A 77 2.61 0.36 -7.72
CA ARG A 77 2.92 1.62 -8.42
C ARG A 77 1.69 2.49 -8.66
N GLN A 78 0.57 1.88 -9.04
CA GLN A 78 -0.73 2.56 -9.18
C GLN A 78 -1.32 3.09 -7.86
N VAL A 79 -0.78 2.64 -6.72
CA VAL A 79 -1.09 3.18 -5.38
C VAL A 79 -0.12 4.29 -4.99
N GLY A 80 0.95 4.56 -5.74
CA GLY A 80 1.92 5.63 -5.48
C GLY A 80 3.28 5.15 -4.99
N ALA A 81 3.53 3.84 -4.89
CA ALA A 81 4.85 3.33 -4.58
C ALA A 81 5.80 3.47 -5.78
N THR A 82 7.09 3.72 -5.53
CA THR A 82 8.13 3.54 -6.54
C THR A 82 8.87 2.25 -6.24
N ILE A 83 8.95 1.34 -7.22
CA ILE A 83 9.62 0.04 -7.09
C ILE A 83 10.50 -0.15 -8.32
N GLU A 84 11.81 -0.17 -8.09
CA GLU A 84 12.83 -0.51 -9.09
C GLU A 84 13.44 -1.87 -8.73
N LEU A 85 13.43 -2.77 -9.71
CA LEU A 85 14.08 -4.08 -9.65
C LEU A 85 15.24 -4.02 -10.64
N ASP A 86 16.47 -3.99 -10.14
CA ASP A 86 17.67 -4.07 -10.98
C ASP A 86 18.08 -5.55 -11.07
N ASP A 87 18.09 -6.11 -12.28
CA ASP A 87 18.44 -7.52 -12.56
C ASP A 87 19.95 -7.77 -12.71
N GLU A 88 20.79 -6.76 -12.49
CA GLU A 88 22.26 -6.91 -12.46
C GLU A 88 22.75 -7.85 -11.35
#